data_AF-A0A6A3V5L3-F1
#
_entry.id   AF-A0A6A3V5L3-F1
#
_cell.length_a   1.000
_cell.length_b   1.000
_cell.length_c   1.000
_cell.angle_alpha   90.00
_cell.angle_beta   90.00
_cell.angle_gamma   90.00
#
_symmetry.space_group_name_H-M   'P 1'
#
loop_
_entity.id
_entity.type
_entity.pdbx_description
1 polymer ?
#
loop_
_entity_poly.entity_id
_entity_poly.type
_entity_poly.pdbx_seq_one_letter_code
_entity_poly.pdbx_strand_id
1 'polypeptide(L)'
;MAMIEVPDPNILSWRRHGILTQYTPRKGDHEYQTPGFPDYSPQKTEIRYLAQRWTPFEGTYIAFRAKKPWKTMFRSRVKELYFHRRADLDAEVWDMLDEYLEYVRDHAEAFWEVLHWFTIKYKPERDEEDDDLDKYSVSAKLYRERAARHESVGRSMEARIRKSATFISPTSPL
;
A
#
# COMPACT_ATOMS: atom_id res chain seq x y z
N MET A 1 13.17 2.37 15.77
CA MET A 1 13.12 1.21 14.86
C MET A 1 11.95 0.36 15.31
N ALA A 2 10.89 0.21 14.51
CA ALA A 2 9.74 -0.60 14.92
C ALA A 2 10.12 -2.08 14.77
N MET A 3 10.13 -2.82 15.87
CA MET A 3 10.35 -4.26 15.85
C MET A 3 9.13 -4.89 15.17
N ILE A 4 9.32 -5.41 13.97
CA ILE A 4 8.32 -6.23 13.31
C ILE A 4 8.42 -7.59 14.01
N GLU A 5 7.39 -7.97 14.77
CA GLU A 5 7.26 -9.34 15.27
C GLU A 5 7.22 -10.28 14.06
N VAL A 6 8.33 -10.99 13.81
CA VAL A 6 8.47 -11.97 12.73
C VAL A 6 8.16 -13.35 13.31
N PRO A 7 7.24 -14.11 12.71
CA PRO A 7 6.91 -15.45 13.17
C PRO A 7 7.99 -16.45 12.76
N ASP A 8 7.90 -17.65 13.33
CA ASP A 8 8.63 -18.77 12.76
C ASP A 8 8.10 -19.09 11.34
N PRO A 9 8.96 -19.62 10.43
CA PRO A 9 8.63 -19.87 9.03
C PRO A 9 7.40 -20.75 8.71
N ASN A 10 6.78 -21.38 9.71
CA ASN A 10 5.67 -22.33 9.54
C ASN A 10 4.37 -21.91 10.24
N ILE A 11 4.29 -20.68 10.76
CA ILE A 11 3.11 -20.24 11.52
C ILE A 11 2.05 -19.68 10.58
N LEU A 12 0.99 -20.46 10.32
CA LEU A 12 -0.11 -20.03 9.45
C LEU A 12 -0.90 -18.81 9.98
N SER A 13 -0.92 -18.59 11.29
CA SER A 13 -1.54 -17.42 11.92
C SER A 13 -1.04 -17.20 13.34
N TRP A 14 -0.93 -15.95 13.78
CA TRP A 14 -0.71 -15.60 15.20
C TRP A 14 -1.39 -14.28 15.57
N ARG A 15 -1.46 -13.98 16.86
CA ARG A 15 -1.96 -12.68 17.35
C ARG A 15 -0.82 -11.67 17.46
N ARG A 16 -0.76 -10.70 16.54
CA ARG A 16 0.17 -9.56 16.60
C ARG A 16 -0.51 -8.40 17.33
N HIS A 17 0.04 -7.97 18.47
CA HIS A 17 -0.60 -7.00 19.36
C HIS A 17 -2.09 -7.32 19.62
N GLY A 18 -2.43 -8.59 19.84
CA GLY A 18 -3.81 -9.04 20.08
C GLY A 18 -4.70 -9.17 18.84
N ILE A 19 -4.22 -8.83 17.63
CA ILE A 19 -4.96 -8.98 16.37
C ILE A 19 -4.56 -10.28 15.69
N LEU A 20 -5.51 -11.19 15.47
CA LEU A 20 -5.23 -12.41 14.74
C LEU A 20 -4.90 -12.08 13.27
N THR A 21 -3.66 -12.39 12.90
CA THR A 21 -3.08 -12.17 11.58
C THR A 21 -2.81 -13.53 10.96
N GLN A 22 -3.08 -13.70 9.66
CA GLN A 22 -2.98 -14.98 8.97
C GLN A 22 -2.10 -14.85 7.74
N TYR A 23 -1.33 -15.90 7.45
CA TYR A 23 -0.53 -16.04 6.23
C TYR A 23 -1.46 -15.94 5.02
N THR A 24 -1.07 -15.18 4.00
CA THR A 24 -1.96 -14.85 2.88
C THR A 24 -1.52 -15.45 1.53
N PRO A 25 -1.42 -16.78 1.38
CA PRO A 25 -1.60 -17.42 0.09
C PRO A 25 -3.08 -17.77 -0.03
N ARG A 26 -3.84 -17.00 -0.82
CA ARG A 26 -5.15 -17.49 -1.25
C ARG A 26 -4.90 -18.71 -2.16
N LYS A 27 -5.65 -19.79 -1.92
CA LYS A 27 -5.72 -20.97 -2.80
C LYS A 27 -5.63 -20.59 -4.28
N GLY A 28 -4.66 -21.17 -4.98
CA GLY A 28 -4.44 -21.05 -6.43
C GLY A 28 -3.08 -20.42 -6.75
N ASP A 29 -2.10 -21.26 -7.08
CA ASP A 29 -0.86 -21.06 -7.86
C ASP A 29 -0.05 -19.74 -7.78
N HIS A 30 -0.27 -18.88 -6.79
CA HIS A 30 0.58 -17.73 -6.53
C HIS A 30 1.72 -18.12 -5.59
N GLU A 31 2.65 -18.94 -6.10
CA GLU A 31 3.85 -19.37 -5.35
C GLU A 31 4.88 -18.25 -5.11
N TYR A 32 4.69 -17.07 -5.74
CA TYR A 32 5.65 -15.98 -5.61
C TYR A 32 4.98 -14.67 -5.22
N GLN A 33 5.40 -14.17 -4.05
CA GLN A 33 5.07 -12.87 -3.48
C GLN A 33 5.49 -11.73 -4.41
N THR A 34 4.70 -10.66 -4.47
CA THR A 34 5.20 -9.37 -5.00
C THR A 34 6.16 -8.77 -3.97
N PRO A 35 7.45 -8.56 -4.30
CA PRO A 35 8.43 -8.02 -3.36
C PRO A 35 7.92 -6.73 -2.69
N GLY A 36 7.87 -6.69 -1.36
CA GLY A 36 7.50 -5.50 -0.58
C GLY A 36 6.10 -5.52 0.07
N PHE A 37 5.32 -6.59 -0.08
CA PHE A 37 4.05 -6.78 0.66
C PHE A 37 4.22 -7.86 1.76
N PRO A 38 3.77 -7.65 3.01
CA PRO A 38 3.87 -8.61 4.09
C PRO A 38 3.07 -9.87 3.78
N ASP A 39 3.68 -10.99 4.11
CA ASP A 39 3.17 -12.37 4.01
C ASP A 39 1.89 -12.62 4.82
N TYR A 40 1.53 -11.69 5.70
CA TYR A 40 0.48 -11.82 6.70
C TYR A 40 -0.47 -10.63 6.66
N SER A 41 -1.77 -10.91 6.68
CA SER A 41 -2.83 -9.89 6.75
C SER A 41 -3.75 -10.14 7.96
N PRO A 42 -4.28 -9.09 8.61
CA PRO A 42 -5.27 -9.25 9.66
C PRO A 42 -6.47 -10.04 9.15
N GLN A 43 -6.96 -11.01 9.94
CA GLN A 43 -8.18 -11.71 9.57
C GLN A 43 -9.36 -10.74 9.48
N LYS A 44 -10.26 -10.97 8.52
CA LYS A 44 -11.40 -10.08 8.25
C LYS A 44 -12.26 -9.82 9.49
N THR A 45 -12.43 -10.83 10.35
CA THR A 45 -13.17 -10.76 11.61
C THR A 45 -12.51 -9.87 12.66
N GLU A 46 -11.21 -9.62 12.55
CA GLU A 46 -10.42 -8.84 13.51
C GLU A 46 -10.28 -7.37 13.09
N ILE A 47 -10.69 -7.01 11.87
CA ILE A 47 -10.62 -5.62 11.36
C ILE A 47 -11.38 -4.65 12.29
N ARG A 48 -12.46 -5.11 12.95
CA ARG A 48 -13.20 -4.30 13.94
C ARG A 48 -12.32 -3.86 15.11
N TYR A 49 -11.48 -4.75 15.63
CA TYR A 49 -10.57 -4.43 16.74
C TYR A 49 -9.44 -3.50 16.31
N LEU A 50 -9.03 -3.55 15.04
CA LEU A 50 -8.12 -2.55 14.46
C LEU A 50 -8.80 -1.18 14.33
N ALA A 51 -10.06 -1.15 13.87
CA ALA A 51 -10.84 0.07 13.76
C ALA A 51 -11.03 0.73 15.14
N GLN A 52 -11.30 -0.04 16.20
CA GLN A 52 -11.44 0.50 17.56
C GLN A 52 -10.17 1.21 18.08
N ARG A 53 -8.98 0.85 17.56
CA ARG A 53 -7.72 1.53 17.89
C ARG A 53 -7.58 2.88 17.19
N TRP A 54 -8.44 3.22 16.25
CA TRP A 54 -8.30 4.44 15.46
C TRP A 54 -8.50 5.72 16.27
N THR A 55 -9.59 5.81 17.03
CA THR A 55 -10.04 7.07 17.66
C THR A 55 -8.96 7.75 18.51
N PRO A 56 -8.21 7.05 19.38
CA PRO A 56 -7.13 7.68 20.15
C PRO A 56 -5.94 8.16 19.29
N PHE A 57 -5.79 7.66 18.06
CA PHE A 57 -4.65 7.91 17.19
C PHE A 57 -4.97 8.82 15.99
N GLU A 58 -6.23 9.19 15.76
CA GLU A 58 -6.64 10.03 14.61
C GLU A 58 -5.81 11.32 14.51
N GLY A 59 -5.72 12.08 15.61
CA GLY A 59 -4.95 13.33 15.64
C GLY A 59 -3.46 13.12 15.36
N THR A 60 -2.85 12.08 15.94
CA THR A 60 -1.44 11.73 15.70
C THR A 60 -1.21 11.35 14.24
N TYR A 61 -2.13 10.62 13.63
CA TYR A 61 -2.06 10.24 12.23
C TYR A 61 -2.17 11.45 11.29
N ILE A 62 -3.09 12.38 11.57
CA ILE A 62 -3.23 13.63 10.81
C ILE A 62 -1.93 14.44 10.89
N ALA A 63 -1.39 14.62 12.10
CA ALA A 63 -0.13 15.33 12.31
C ALA A 63 1.05 14.65 11.60
N PHE A 64 1.06 13.32 11.56
CA PHE A 64 2.07 12.55 10.85
C PHE A 64 1.96 12.74 9.32
N ARG A 65 0.75 12.65 8.75
CA ARG A 65 0.53 12.92 7.31
C ARG A 65 0.92 14.34 6.91
N ALA A 66 0.72 15.33 7.78
CA ALA A 66 1.12 16.71 7.51
C ALA A 66 2.62 16.84 7.22
N LYS A 67 3.46 15.91 7.73
CA LYS A 67 4.90 15.83 7.43
C LYS A 67 5.21 15.28 6.03
N LYS A 68 4.19 14.85 5.28
CA LYS A 68 4.27 14.29 3.92
C LYS A 68 5.28 13.13 3.82
N PRO A 69 5.13 12.06 4.63
CA PRO A 69 6.09 10.95 4.70
C PRO A 69 6.37 10.28 3.35
N TRP A 70 5.40 10.30 2.43
CA TRP A 70 5.55 9.82 1.06
C TRP A 70 6.64 10.54 0.26
N LYS A 71 6.92 11.83 0.54
CA LYS A 71 8.03 12.54 -0.11
C LYS A 71 9.37 11.96 0.30
N THR A 72 9.52 11.62 1.59
CA THR A 72 10.72 10.95 2.11
C THR A 72 10.85 9.56 1.52
N MET A 73 9.77 8.76 1.54
CA MET A 73 9.73 7.43 0.92
C MET A 73 10.19 7.48 -0.55
N PHE A 74 9.64 8.40 -1.34
CA PHE A 74 10.00 8.53 -2.76
C PHE A 74 11.46 8.94 -2.97
N ARG A 75 11.99 9.86 -2.14
CA ARG A 75 13.40 10.29 -2.23
C ARG A 75 14.38 9.18 -1.85
N SER A 76 14.02 8.38 -0.85
CA SER A 76 14.83 7.28 -0.31
C SER A 76 14.62 5.94 -1.04
N ARG A 77 13.87 5.92 -2.15
CA ARG A 77 13.67 4.71 -2.96
C ARG A 77 15.00 4.22 -3.56
N VAL A 78 15.08 2.92 -3.81
CA VAL A 78 16.16 2.31 -4.59
C VAL A 78 16.09 2.82 -6.03
N LYS A 79 17.24 3.18 -6.61
CA LYS A 79 17.36 3.75 -7.97
C LYS A 79 18.21 2.89 -8.89
N GLU A 80 18.48 1.66 -8.50
CA GLU A 80 19.34 0.71 -9.21
C GLU A 80 18.49 -0.25 -10.04
N LEU A 81 18.90 -0.48 -11.29
CA LEU A 81 18.32 -1.48 -12.19
C LEU A 81 19.22 -2.72 -12.20
N TYR A 82 19.02 -3.64 -11.25
CA TYR A 82 19.93 -4.77 -11.01
C TYR A 82 20.19 -5.68 -12.23
N PHE A 83 19.20 -5.85 -13.10
CA PHE A 83 19.28 -6.76 -14.24
C PHE A 83 19.58 -6.06 -15.58
N HIS A 84 19.80 -4.75 -15.60
CA HIS A 84 19.98 -3.99 -16.83
C HIS A 84 21.25 -3.15 -16.79
N ARG A 85 22.05 -3.19 -17.87
CA ARG A 85 23.18 -2.26 -18.02
C ARG A 85 22.66 -1.00 -18.70
N ARG A 86 23.16 0.16 -18.25
CA ARG A 86 22.81 1.47 -18.83
C ARG A 86 23.07 1.55 -20.34
N ALA A 87 24.14 0.91 -20.82
CA ALA A 87 24.53 0.92 -22.23
C ALA A 87 23.57 0.15 -23.14
N ASP A 88 22.77 -0.77 -22.57
CA ASP A 88 21.87 -1.65 -23.30
C ASP A 88 20.43 -1.07 -23.37
N LEU A 89 20.19 0.10 -22.76
CA LEU A 89 18.90 0.77 -22.74
C LEU A 89 18.87 1.91 -23.77
N ASP A 90 17.93 1.84 -24.71
CA ASP A 90 17.70 2.91 -25.69
C ASP A 90 16.98 4.13 -25.07
N ALA A 91 16.90 5.20 -25.85
CA ALA A 91 16.28 6.45 -25.44
C ALA A 91 14.79 6.31 -25.11
N GLU A 92 14.07 5.43 -25.80
CA GLU A 92 12.63 5.23 -25.59
C GLU A 92 12.37 4.57 -24.23
N VAL A 93 13.20 3.62 -23.83
CA VAL A 93 13.14 3.02 -22.49
C VAL A 93 13.45 4.05 -21.40
N TRP A 94 14.41 4.95 -21.63
CA TRP A 94 14.70 6.05 -20.69
C TRP A 94 13.52 7.00 -20.55
N ASP A 95 12.93 7.43 -21.66
CA ASP A 95 11.76 8.32 -21.64
C ASP A 95 10.57 7.68 -20.92
N MET A 96 10.34 6.38 -21.12
CA MET A 96 9.31 5.62 -20.41
C MET A 96 9.60 5.55 -18.90
N LEU A 97 10.85 5.30 -18.49
CA LEU A 97 11.25 5.25 -17.09
C LEU A 97 11.06 6.61 -16.41
N ASP A 98 11.41 7.70 -17.09
CA ASP A 98 11.18 9.05 -16.59
C ASP A 98 9.67 9.32 -16.46
N GLU A 99 8.87 9.02 -17.48
CA GLU A 99 7.40 9.16 -17.43
C GLU A 99 6.79 8.38 -16.25
N TYR A 100 7.29 7.16 -16.01
CA TYR A 100 6.88 6.33 -14.89
C TYR A 100 7.28 6.93 -13.54
N LEU A 101 8.54 7.38 -13.40
CA LEU A 101 9.05 7.95 -12.16
C LEU A 101 8.37 9.27 -11.80
N GLU A 102 8.05 10.09 -12.80
CA GLU A 102 7.24 11.31 -12.62
C GLU A 102 5.84 10.98 -12.14
N TYR A 103 5.20 9.99 -12.75
CA TYR A 103 3.90 9.53 -12.28
C TYR A 103 3.96 9.01 -10.82
N VAL A 104 4.93 8.18 -10.48
CA VAL A 104 5.09 7.69 -9.09
C VAL A 104 5.38 8.83 -8.12
N ARG A 105 6.17 9.84 -8.52
CA ARG A 105 6.43 11.06 -7.72
C ARG A 105 5.14 11.80 -7.42
N ASP A 106 4.33 12.06 -8.45
CA ASP A 106 3.14 12.89 -8.37
C ASP A 106 2.03 12.18 -7.59
N HIS A 107 2.03 10.85 -7.61
CA HIS A 107 1.08 9.99 -6.88
C HIS A 107 1.68 9.32 -5.63
N ALA A 108 2.84 9.77 -5.14
CA ALA A 108 3.57 9.11 -4.06
C ALA A 108 2.76 8.95 -2.76
N GLU A 109 1.83 9.88 -2.48
CA GLU A 109 0.93 9.81 -1.34
C GLU A 109 0.04 8.56 -1.39
N ALA A 110 -0.57 8.29 -2.55
CA ALA A 110 -1.42 7.12 -2.73
C ALA A 110 -0.62 5.82 -2.62
N PHE A 111 0.57 5.76 -3.23
CA PHE A 111 1.47 4.61 -3.08
C PHE A 111 1.86 4.36 -1.63
N TRP A 112 2.19 5.42 -0.89
CA TRP A 112 2.50 5.31 0.52
C TRP A 112 1.30 4.84 1.34
N GLU A 113 0.09 5.35 1.08
CA GLU A 113 -1.16 4.94 1.74
C GLU A 113 -1.54 3.48 1.42
N VAL A 114 -1.22 2.96 0.24
CA VAL A 114 -1.39 1.55 -0.12
C VAL A 114 -0.42 0.66 0.66
N LEU A 115 0.83 1.08 0.80
CA LEU A 115 1.86 0.33 1.54
C LEU A 115 1.71 0.44 3.06
N HIS A 116 1.05 1.49 3.58
CA HIS A 116 0.75 1.65 5.00
C HIS A 116 -0.59 1.03 5.37
N TRP A 117 -0.56 -0.18 5.93
CA TRP A 117 -1.74 -0.79 6.54
C TRP A 117 -2.14 -0.09 7.84
N PHE A 118 -3.27 0.60 7.81
CA PHE A 118 -4.01 1.03 8.99
C PHE A 118 -5.50 1.10 8.65
N THR A 119 -6.33 0.80 9.64
CA THR A 119 -7.79 0.82 9.53
C THR A 119 -8.32 2.11 10.14
N ILE A 120 -9.08 2.88 9.35
CA ILE A 120 -9.79 4.07 9.83
C ILE A 120 -11.16 3.64 10.32
N LYS A 121 -11.53 4.00 11.55
CA LYS A 121 -12.93 3.90 12.00
C LYS A 121 -13.66 5.15 11.57
N TYR A 122 -14.56 5.02 10.60
CA TYR A 122 -15.24 6.14 9.94
C TYR A 122 -16.76 6.12 10.07
N LYS A 123 -17.30 5.13 10.78
CA LYS A 123 -18.72 4.95 11.07
C LYS A 123 -18.88 4.07 12.31
N PRO A 124 -20.02 4.14 13.02
CA PRO A 124 -20.31 3.23 14.12
C PRO A 124 -20.40 1.77 13.64
N GLU A 125 -20.11 0.84 14.55
CA GLU A 125 -20.48 -0.56 14.33
C GLU A 125 -22.01 -0.72 14.38
N ARG A 126 -22.54 -1.81 13.82
CA ARG A 126 -24.01 -2.02 13.74
C ARG A 126 -24.69 -1.96 15.11
N ASP A 127 -23.98 -2.39 16.15
CA ASP A 127 -24.50 -2.52 17.52
C ASP A 127 -23.98 -1.40 18.45
N GLU A 128 -23.32 -0.38 17.89
CA GLU A 128 -22.89 0.81 18.64
C GLU A 128 -23.98 1.88 18.56
N GLU A 129 -24.51 2.29 19.72
CA GLU A 129 -25.31 3.53 19.82
C GLU A 129 -24.41 4.73 19.51
N ASP A 130 -24.85 5.58 18.58
CA ASP A 130 -24.09 6.74 18.12
C ASP A 130 -25.00 7.95 18.00
N ASP A 131 -25.16 8.66 19.11
CA ASP A 131 -25.97 9.88 19.19
C ASP A 131 -25.25 11.12 18.65
N ASP A 132 -23.93 11.01 18.39
CA ASP A 132 -23.10 12.09 17.85
C ASP A 132 -22.86 11.88 16.35
N LEU A 133 -23.67 12.58 15.54
CA LEU A 133 -23.60 12.55 14.08
C LEU A 133 -22.25 13.04 13.52
N ASP A 134 -21.49 13.82 14.28
CA ASP A 134 -20.25 14.46 13.81
C ASP A 134 -18.98 13.72 14.25
N LYS A 135 -19.09 12.77 15.18
CA LYS A 135 -17.99 11.99 15.78
C LYS A 135 -17.00 11.42 14.77
N TYR A 136 -17.49 10.94 13.62
CA TYR A 136 -16.66 10.35 12.58
C TYR A 136 -16.48 11.22 11.34
N SER A 137 -16.92 12.48 11.35
CA SER A 137 -16.89 13.37 10.17
C SER A 137 -15.49 13.50 9.55
N VAL A 138 -14.46 13.72 10.39
CA VAL A 138 -13.05 13.81 9.99
C VAL A 138 -12.56 12.48 9.42
N SER A 139 -12.77 11.39 10.17
CA SER A 139 -12.41 10.03 9.77
C SER A 139 -13.07 9.61 8.45
N ALA A 140 -14.34 9.95 8.25
CA ALA A 140 -15.11 9.66 7.04
C ALA A 140 -14.65 10.47 5.84
N LYS A 141 -14.26 11.73 6.05
CA LYS A 141 -13.61 12.52 4.99
C LYS A 141 -12.27 11.89 4.60
N LEU A 142 -11.41 11.60 5.58
CA LEU A 142 -10.10 11.00 5.36
C LEU A 142 -10.19 9.64 4.65
N TYR A 143 -11.14 8.79 5.05
CA TYR A 143 -11.40 7.50 4.43
C TYR A 143 -11.79 7.66 2.95
N ARG A 144 -12.72 8.56 2.63
CA ARG A 144 -13.16 8.82 1.25
C ARG A 144 -12.03 9.35 0.37
N GLU A 145 -11.26 10.30 0.87
CA GLU A 145 -10.11 10.86 0.16
C GLU A 145 -9.05 9.80 -0.14
N ARG A 146 -8.75 8.92 0.82
CA ARG A 146 -7.83 7.78 0.63
C ARG A 146 -8.37 6.81 -0.41
N ALA A 147 -9.64 6.43 -0.32
CA ALA A 147 -10.27 5.52 -1.28
C ALA A 147 -10.24 6.07 -2.71
N ALA A 148 -10.56 7.35 -2.89
CA ALA A 148 -10.53 8.01 -4.20
C ALA A 148 -9.11 8.05 -4.80
N ARG A 149 -8.09 8.37 -3.99
CA ARG A 149 -6.69 8.32 -4.43
C ARG A 149 -6.26 6.91 -4.84
N HIS A 150 -6.60 5.90 -4.06
CA HIS A 150 -6.29 4.50 -4.37
C HIS A 150 -6.93 4.06 -5.70
N GLU A 151 -8.22 4.34 -5.89
CA GLU A 151 -8.94 3.99 -7.13
C GLU A 151 -8.35 4.72 -8.35
N SER A 152 -8.05 6.01 -8.22
CA SER A 152 -7.44 6.81 -9.28
C SER A 152 -6.10 6.20 -9.72
N VAL A 153 -5.20 5.93 -8.77
CA VAL A 153 -3.86 5.41 -9.08
C VAL A 153 -3.92 3.99 -9.64
N GLY A 154 -4.81 3.14 -9.12
CA GLY A 154 -4.99 1.77 -9.62
C GLY A 154 -5.34 1.74 -11.12
N ARG A 155 -6.33 2.54 -11.53
CA ARG A 155 -6.76 2.60 -12.94
C ARG A 155 -5.67 3.13 -13.87
N SER A 156 -5.00 4.23 -13.51
CA SER A 156 -3.96 4.82 -14.36
C SER A 156 -2.67 4.01 -14.38
N MET A 157 -2.33 3.32 -13.28
CA MET A 157 -1.18 2.39 -13.26
C MET A 157 -1.40 1.21 -14.21
N GLU A 158 -2.59 0.60 -14.17
CA GLU A 158 -2.94 -0.51 -15.07
C GLU A 158 -2.87 -0.10 -16.55
N ALA A 159 -3.33 1.11 -16.88
CA ALA A 159 -3.20 1.67 -18.23
C ALA A 159 -1.73 1.85 -18.66
N ARG A 160 -0.88 2.37 -17.76
CA ARG A 160 0.56 2.56 -18.01
C ARG A 160 1.30 1.23 -18.18
N ILE A 161 1.03 0.23 -17.34
CA ILE A 161 1.62 -1.11 -17.46
C ILE A 161 1.28 -1.74 -18.81
N ARG A 162 0.03 -1.62 -19.28
CA ARG A 162 -0.38 -2.11 -20.60
C ARG A 162 0.37 -1.42 -21.74
N LYS A 163 0.61 -0.11 -21.63
CA LYS A 163 1.43 0.66 -22.60
C LYS A 163 2.90 0.22 -22.56
N SER A 164 3.47 -0.09 -21.40
CA SER A 164 4.86 -0.54 -21.28
C SER A 164 5.07 -1.99 -21.74
N ALA A 165 4.10 -2.87 -21.53
CA ALA A 165 4.18 -4.28 -21.93
C ALA A 165 4.30 -4.45 -23.46
N THR A 166 3.84 -3.49 -24.26
CA THR A 166 4.07 -3.49 -25.71
C THR A 166 5.50 -3.14 -26.12
N PHE A 167 6.28 -2.47 -25.26
CA PHE A 167 7.68 -2.11 -25.53
C PHE A 167 8.68 -3.16 -25.06
N ILE A 168 8.33 -3.97 -24.05
CA ILE A 168 9.22 -4.96 -23.41
C ILE A 168 8.95 -6.38 -23.95
N SER A 169 8.50 -6.51 -25.21
CA SER A 169 8.36 -7.83 -25.82
C SER A 169 9.75 -8.41 -26.11
N PRO A 170 10.08 -9.64 -25.64
CA PRO A 170 11.40 -10.22 -25.85
C PRO A 170 11.53 -10.72 -27.30
N THR A 171 11.95 -9.86 -28.22
CA THR A 171 12.54 -10.30 -29.48
C THR A 171 14.06 -10.31 -29.35
N SER A 172 14.61 -11.36 -28.73
CA SER A 172 15.97 -11.85 -29.00
C SER A 172 16.09 -13.30 -28.52
N PRO A 173 16.43 -14.26 -29.39
CA PRO A 173 16.70 -15.64 -28.97
C PRO A 173 18.07 -15.73 -28.29
N LEU A 174 18.17 -16.70 -27.37
CA LEU A 174 19.44 -17.18 -26.78
C LEU A 174 20.39 -17.70 -27.86
#